data_AF-W4LCE4-F1
#
_entry.id   AF-W4LCE4-F1
#
_cell.length_a   1.000
_cell.length_b   1.000
_cell.length_c   1.000
_cell.angle_alpha   90.00
_cell.angle_beta   90.00
_cell.angle_gamma   90.00
#
_symmetry.space_group_name_H-M   'P 1'
#
loop_
_entity.id
_entity.type
_entity.pdbx_description
1 polymer ?
#
loop_
_entity_poly.entity_id
_entity_poly.type
_entity_poly.pdbx_seq_one_letter_code
_entity_poly.pdbx_strand_id
1 'polypeptide(L)' 'MKEFLSAHDVEFTALDVAQDPKALADLEAATERQATPVIMVGDEIVIGFDRGRLQRLLNLTSKGPSS' A
#
# COMPACT_ATOMS: atom_id res chain seq x y z
N MET A 1 4.65 -0.27 8.71
CA MET A 1 4.19 0.15 7.37
C MET A 1 4.46 1.63 7.11
N LYS A 2 3.81 2.54 7.85
CA LYS A 2 4.04 3.99 7.73
C LYS A 2 5.52 4.35 7.83
N GLU A 3 6.21 3.84 8.85
CA GLU A 3 7.65 4.02 9.03
C GLU A 3 8.49 3.47 7.87
N PHE A 4 8.08 2.34 7.27
CA PHE A 4 8.78 1.77 6.10
C PHE A 4 8.65 2.70 4.89
N LEU A 5 7.44 3.21 4.62
CA LEU A 5 7.19 4.14 3.53
C LEU A 5 7.93 5.47 3.77
N SER A 6 7.83 6.05 4.96
CA SER A 6 8.55 7.28 5.34
C SER A 6 10.07 7.11 5.27
N ALA A 7 10.62 5.98 5.70
CA ALA A 7 12.06 5.73 5.63
C ALA A 7 12.59 5.63 4.19
N HIS A 8 11.69 5.34 3.23
CA HIS A 8 11.99 5.26 1.81
C HIS A 8 11.57 6.53 1.05
N ASP A 9 11.22 7.62 1.75
CA ASP A 9 10.74 8.88 1.17
C ASP A 9 9.51 8.70 0.26
N VAL A 10 8.69 7.69 0.57
CA VAL A 10 7.46 7.42 -0.18
C VAL A 10 6.34 8.26 0.43
N GLU A 11 5.73 9.11 -0.38
CA GLU A 11 4.49 9.80 -0.01
C GLU A 11 3.33 8.79 0.09
N PHE A 12 2.58 8.86 1.19
CA PHE A 12 1.39 8.02 1.39
C PHE A 12 0.32 8.76 2.16
N THR A 13 -0.93 8.39 1.91
CA THR A 13 -2.07 8.84 2.69
C THR A 13 -2.54 7.69 3.59
N ALA A 14 -2.54 7.91 4.90
CA ALA A 14 -3.08 6.96 5.84
C ALA A 14 -4.58 7.22 6.03
N LEU A 15 -5.42 6.33 5.50
CA LEU A 15 -6.86 6.36 5.71
C LEU A 15 -7.24 5.42 6.85
N ASP A 16 -8.01 5.93 7.81
CA ASP A 16 -8.54 5.13 8.91
C ASP A 16 -9.93 4.64 8.56
N VAL A 17 -10.06 3.37 8.19
CA VAL A 17 -11.35 2.78 7.79
C VAL A 17 -12.33 2.62 8.95
N ALA A 18 -11.87 2.72 10.21
CA ALA A 18 -12.78 2.70 11.36
C ALA A 18 -13.43 4.06 11.60
N GLN A 19 -12.84 5.15 11.09
CA GLN A 19 -13.38 6.51 11.20
C GLN A 19 -13.87 7.08 9.86
N ASP A 20 -13.47 6.50 8.74
CA ASP A 20 -13.85 6.91 7.40
C ASP A 20 -14.65 5.80 6.68
N PRO A 21 -15.99 5.90 6.67
CA PRO A 21 -16.84 4.87 6.06
C PRO A 21 -16.67 4.80 4.53
N LYS A 22 -16.16 5.86 3.89
CA LYS A 22 -15.87 5.84 2.45
C LYS A 22 -14.62 5.00 2.18
N ALA A 23 -13.57 5.18 2.97
CA ALA A 23 -12.36 4.36 2.89
C ALA A 23 -12.65 2.88 3.18
N LEU A 24 -13.57 2.59 4.10
CA LEU A 24 -14.06 1.22 4.34
C LEU A 24 -14.75 0.66 3.09
N ALA A 25 -15.71 1.40 2.51
CA ALA A 25 -16.42 0.96 1.32
C ALA A 25 -15.49 0.72 0.12
N ASP A 26 -14.49 1.59 -0.07
CA ASP A 26 -13.47 1.46 -1.12
C ASP A 26 -12.62 0.20 -0.90
N LEU A 27 -12.20 -0.05 0.34
CA LEU A 27 -11.46 -1.26 0.73
C LEU A 27 -12.27 -2.53 0.52
N GLU A 28 -13.54 -2.54 0.90
CA GLU A 28 -14.44 -3.68 0.71
C GLU A 28 -14.68 -3.96 -0.78
N ALA A 29 -14.90 -2.93 -1.59
CA ALA A 29 -15.06 -3.06 -3.03
C ALA A 29 -13.77 -3.57 -3.71
N ALA A 30 -12.61 -3.14 -3.22
CA ALA A 30 -11.31 -3.46 -3.80
C ALA A 30 -10.80 -4.87 -3.42
N THR A 31 -11.12 -5.36 -2.21
CA THR A 31 -10.53 -6.59 -1.67
C THR A 31 -11.52 -7.69 -1.32
N GLU A 32 -12.82 -7.39 -1.27
CA GLU A 32 -13.88 -8.28 -0.76
C GLU A 32 -13.60 -8.80 0.67
N ARG A 33 -12.73 -8.10 1.42
CA ARG A 33 -12.23 -8.50 2.74
C ARG A 33 -12.10 -7.27 3.64
N GLN A 34 -12.52 -7.35 4.89
CA GLN A 34 -12.23 -6.32 5.90
C GLN A 34 -10.87 -6.53 6.58
N ALA A 35 -9.86 -7.02 5.83
CA ALA A 35 -8.57 -7.40 6.39
C ALA A 35 -7.57 -6.25 6.27
N THR A 36 -7.28 -5.58 7.39
CA THR A 36 -6.21 -4.56 7.45
C THR A 36 -4.88 -5.18 7.93
N PRO A 37 -3.72 -4.60 7.55
CA PRO A 37 -3.53 -3.43 6.69
C PRO A 37 -3.71 -3.77 5.19
N VAL A 38 -4.30 -2.85 4.42
CA VAL A 38 -4.34 -2.90 2.93
C VAL A 38 -3.58 -1.70 2.40
N ILE A 39 -2.78 -1.91 1.37
CA ILE A 39 -1.97 -0.88 0.73
C ILE A 39 -2.31 -0.86 -0.75
N MET A 40 -2.70 0.31 -1.24
CA MET A 40 -3.01 0.53 -2.63
C MET A 40 -1.89 1.35 -3.25
N VAL A 41 -1.28 0.84 -4.33
CA VAL A 41 -0.20 1.51 -5.06
C VAL A 41 -0.63 1.63 -6.52
N GLY A 42 -1.18 2.79 -6.89
CA GLY A 42 -1.85 2.94 -8.17
C GLY A 42 -3.09 2.05 -8.22
N ASP A 43 -3.13 1.14 -9.21
CA ASP A 43 -4.20 0.14 -9.37
C ASP A 43 -3.93 -1.17 -8.61
N GLU A 44 -2.72 -1.33 -8.06
CA GLU A 44 -2.30 -2.57 -7.41
C GLU A 44 -2.66 -2.57 -5.93
N ILE A 45 -3.25 -3.68 -5.48
CA ILE A 45 -3.65 -3.87 -4.09
C ILE A 45 -2.77 -4.93 -3.42
N VAL A 46 -2.20 -4.56 -2.27
CA VAL A 46 -1.41 -5.44 -1.40
C VAL A 46 -2.16 -5.59 -0.08
N ILE A 47 -2.56 -6.82 0.23
CA ILE A 47 -3.19 -7.18 1.50
C ILE A 47 -2.12 -7.64 2.47
N GLY A 48 -2.10 -7.07 3.67
CA GLY A 48 -1.08 -7.32 4.69
C GLY A 48 0.22 -6.55 4.43
N PHE A 49 1.31 -7.02 5.02
CA PHE A 49 2.64 -6.43 4.82
C PHE A 49 3.52 -7.36 3.98
N ASP A 50 3.69 -7.02 2.70
CA ASP A 50 4.57 -7.75 1.79
C ASP A 50 5.71 -6.85 1.32
N ARG A 51 6.87 -6.94 2.00
CA ARG A 51 8.03 -6.11 1.70
C ARG A 51 8.51 -6.29 0.26
N GLY A 52 8.55 -7.52 -0.24
CA GLY A 52 9.06 -7.81 -1.59
C GLY A 52 8.16 -7.20 -2.67
N ARG A 53 6.84 -7.37 -2.53
CA ARG A 53 5.86 -6.78 -3.44
C ARG A 53 5.87 -5.25 -3.37
N LEU A 54 5.89 -4.68 -2.17
CA LEU A 54 5.95 -3.23 -1.99
C LEU A 54 7.22 -2.63 -2.59
N GLN A 55 8.39 -3.27 -2.41
CA GLN A 55 9.63 -2.80 -3.01
C GLN A 55 9.59 -2.82 -4.55
N ARG A 56 8.89 -3.78 -5.15
CA ARG A 56 8.69 -3.84 -6.62
C ARG A 56 7.73 -2.76 -7.10
N LEU A 57 6.57 -2.64 -6.45
CA LEU A 57 5.53 -1.67 -6.82
C LEU A 57 6.00 -0.22 -6.65
N LEU A 58 6.76 0.04 -5.59
CA LEU A 58 7.30 1.37 -5.26
C LEU A 58 8.68 1.62 -5.89
N ASN A 59 9.20 0.70 -6.71
CA ASN A 59 10.53 0.77 -7.32
C ASN A 59 11.67 1.05 -6.32
N LEU A 60 11.57 0.49 -5.11
CA LEU A 60 12.56 0.64 -4.03
C LEU A 60 13.72 -0.36 -4.12
N THR A 61 13.66 -1.33 -5.01
CA THR A 61 14.81 -2.19 -5.32
C THR A 61 15.80 -1.40 -6.18
N SER A 62 16.92 -1.02 -5.58
CA SER A 62 18.02 -0.30 -6.22
C SER A 62 18.26 -0.72 -7.68
N LYS A 63 18.03 0.23 -8.59
CA LYS A 63 18.79 0.51 -9.82
C LYS A 63 19.75 -0.61 -10.26
N GLY A 64 19.24 -1.63 -10.93
CA GLY A 64 19.97 -2.20 -12.07
C GLY A 64 19.74 -1.28 -13.27
N PRO A 65 20.73 -1.03 -14.15
CA PRO A 65 20.50 -0.23 -15.35
C PRO A 65 19.46 -0.98 -16.20
N SER A 66 18.25 -0.42 -16.33
CA SER A 66 17.39 -0.75 -17.47
C SER A 66 18.13 -0.26 -18.71
N SER A 67 18.55 -1.22 -19.53
CA SER A 67 19.23 -1.03 -20.80
C SER A 67 18.34 -0.34 -21.84
#